data_AF-U9V406-F1
#
_entry.id   AF-U9V406-F1
#
_cell.length_a   1.000
_cell.length_b   1.000
_cell.length_c   1.000
_cell.angle_alpha   90.00
_cell.angle_beta   90.00
_cell.angle_gamma   90.00
#
_symmetry.space_group_name_H-M   'P 1'
#
loop_
_entity.id
_entity.type
_entity.pdbx_description
1 polymer ?
#
loop_
_entity_poly.entity_id
_entity_poly.type
_entity_poly.pdbx_seq_one_letter_code
_entity_poly.pdbx_strand_id
1 'polypeptide(L)' 'MKAQGQNIILLVDNAPIHSLYKNTYLTNIIIEYFPLNTTAYLQLYNQGIINSFKIF' A
#
# COMPACT_ATOMS: atom_id res chain seq x y z
N MET A 1 12.20 -5.48 11.68
CA MET A 1 10.79 -5.05 11.85
C MET A 1 10.02 -6.00 12.76
N LYS A 2 9.55 -7.19 12.34
CA LYS A 2 8.85 -8.12 13.25
C LYS A 2 9.69 -8.59 14.44
N ALA A 3 10.91 -9.08 14.18
CA ALA A 3 11.85 -9.51 15.22
C ALA A 3 12.33 -8.36 16.13
N GLN A 4 12.06 -7.11 15.72
CA GLN A 4 12.32 -5.90 16.51
C GLN A 4 11.05 -5.39 17.22
N GLY A 5 9.96 -6.16 17.21
CA GLY A 5 8.68 -5.79 17.84
C GLY A 5 7.91 -4.67 17.13
N GLN A 6 8.25 -4.35 15.88
CA GLN A 6 7.62 -3.26 15.14
C GLN A 6 6.43 -3.77 14.31
N ASN A 7 5.32 -3.04 14.42
CA ASN A 7 4.12 -3.22 13.59
C ASN A 7 4.18 -2.30 12.38
N ILE A 8 3.61 -2.77 11.27
CA ILE A 8 3.63 -2.08 9.98
C ILE A 8 2.20 -1.86 9.52
N ILE A 9 1.93 -0.65 9.01
CA ILE A 9 0.74 -0.39 8.22
C ILE A 9 1.18 -0.33 6.76
N LEU A 10 0.60 -1.19 5.93
CA LEU A 10 0.85 -1.25 4.50
C LEU A 10 -0.35 -0.63 3.76
N LEU A 11 -0.15 0.56 3.20
CA LEU A 11 -1.14 1.28 2.41
C LEU A 11 -1.03 0.87 0.94
N VAL A 12 -2.10 0.31 0.37
CA VAL A 12 -2.14 -0.19 -1.02
C VAL A 12 -3.36 0.32 -1.77
N ASP A 13 -3.27 0.35 -3.10
CA ASP A 13 -4.43 0.59 -3.94
C ASP A 13 -5.35 -0.64 -4.00
N ASN A 14 -6.51 -0.49 -4.66
CA ASN A 14 -7.51 -1.56 -4.78
C ASN A 14 -7.23 -2.54 -5.93
N ALA A 15 -6.01 -2.63 -6.46
CA ALA A 15 -5.73 -3.58 -7.52
C ALA A 15 -6.00 -5.02 -7.03
N PRO A 16 -6.73 -5.86 -7.79
CA PRO A 16 -7.11 -7.21 -7.36
C PRO A 16 -5.92 -8.08 -6.92
N ILE A 17 -4.74 -7.83 -7.49
CA ILE A 17 -3.48 -8.50 -7.17
C ILE A 17 -3.00 -8.28 -5.73
N HIS A 18 -3.48 -7.24 -5.04
CA HIS A 18 -3.16 -6.97 -3.64
C HIS A 18 -4.05 -7.72 -2.65
N SER A 19 -5.10 -8.40 -3.15
CA SER A 19 -5.99 -9.19 -2.31
C SER A 19 -5.23 -10.34 -1.68
N LEU A 20 -5.34 -10.46 -0.35
CA LEU A 20 -4.82 -11.63 0.36
C LEU A 20 -5.62 -12.88 -0.01
N TYR A 21 -4.94 -14.02 -0.08
CA TYR A 21 -5.64 -15.31 -0.11
C TYR A 21 -6.41 -15.50 1.19
N LYS A 22 -7.57 -16.18 1.12
CA LYS A 22 -8.48 -16.38 2.27
C LYS A 22 -7.82 -16.94 3.53
N ASN A 23 -6.68 -17.63 3.40
CA ASN A 23 -5.99 -18.29 4.50
C ASN A 23 -4.64 -17.63 4.84
N THR A 24 -4.39 -16.42 4.32
CA THR A 24 -3.18 -15.65 4.64
C THR A 24 -3.46 -14.74 5.83
N TYR A 25 -2.72 -14.96 6.91
CA TYR A 25 -2.79 -14.14 8.12
C TYR A 25 -1.46 -13.44 8.35
N LEU A 26 -1.51 -12.11 8.47
CA LEU A 26 -0.34 -11.29 8.80
C LEU A 26 -0.33 -11.01 10.29
N THR A 27 0.82 -11.18 10.93
CA THR A 27 0.95 -11.15 12.39
C THR A 27 1.50 -9.83 12.94
N ASN A 28 2.08 -9.01 12.07
CA ASN A 28 2.66 -7.71 12.43
C ASN A 28 2.43 -6.65 11.34
N ILE A 29 1.57 -6.93 10.36
CA ILE A 29 1.26 -6.05 9.24
C ILE A 29 -0.25 -5.92 9.16
N ILE A 30 -0.73 -4.68 9.14
CA ILE A 30 -2.11 -4.33 8.81
C ILE A 30 -2.09 -3.79 7.38
N ILE A 31 -2.94 -4.34 6.52
CA ILE A 31 -3.10 -3.82 5.16
C ILE A 31 -4.33 -2.91 5.16
N GLU A 32 -4.13 -1.68 4.70
CA GLU A 32 -5.19 -0.68 4.54
C GLU A 32 -5.29 -0.32 3.05
N TYR A 33 -6.52 -0.40 2.53
CA TYR A 33 -6.80 -0.11 1.13
C TYR A 33 -7.29 1.32 0.98
N PHE A 34 -6.78 2.04 -0.01
CA PHE A 34 -7.29 3.37 -0.31
C PHE A 34 -8.75 3.32 -0.80
N PRO A 35 -9.55 4.38 -0.61
CA PRO A 35 -10.85 4.49 -1.26
C PRO A 35 -10.72 4.44 -2.79
N LEU A 36 -11.76 3.94 -3.46
CA LEU A 36 -11.79 3.88 -4.92
C LEU A 36 -11.53 5.27 -5.54
N ASN A 37 -10.78 5.32 -6.64
CA ASN A 37 -10.46 6.53 -7.40
C ASN A 37 -9.66 7.61 -6.64
N THR A 38 -9.12 7.32 -5.46
CA THR A 38 -8.30 8.28 -4.70
C THR A 38 -6.79 8.07 -4.88
N THR A 39 -6.38 7.02 -5.58
CA THR A 39 -4.98 6.60 -5.72
C THR A 39 -4.06 7.70 -6.28
N ALA A 40 -4.53 8.51 -7.24
CA ALA A 40 -3.74 9.60 -7.79
C ALA A 40 -3.48 10.74 -6.79
N TYR A 41 -4.35 10.89 -5.79
CA TYR A 41 -4.30 11.99 -4.82
C TYR A 41 -3.70 11.58 -3.47
N LEU A 42 -3.98 10.35 -3.02
CA LEU A 42 -3.53 9.86 -1.71
C LEU A 42 -2.24 9.05 -1.79
N GLN A 43 -1.98 8.38 -2.91
CA GLN A 43 -0.78 7.56 -3.03
C GLN A 43 0.42 8.46 -3.30
N LEU A 44 1.25 8.63 -2.27
CA LEU A 44 2.50 9.40 -2.33
C LEU A 44 3.40 8.98 -3.49
N TYR A 45 3.36 7.71 -3.89
CA TYR A 45 4.11 7.22 -5.04
C TYR A 45 3.68 7.87 -6.35
N ASN A 46 2.37 8.06 -6.56
CA ASN A 46 1.84 8.73 -7.75
C ASN A 46 2.18 10.21 -7.77
N GLN A 47 2.13 10.91 -6.63
CA GLN A 47 2.38 12.36 -6.57
C GLN A 47 3.86 12.73 -6.53
N GLY A 48 4.69 11.89 -5.90
CA GLY A 48 6.12 12.13 -5.77
C GLY A 48 6.90 11.37 -6.83
N ILE A 49 7.22 10.11 -6.54
CA ILE A 49 8.22 9.34 -7.28
C ILE A 49 7.80 9.15 -8.75
N ILE A 50 6.63 8.57 -9.05
CA ILE A 50 6.20 8.37 -10.45
C ILE A 50 6.12 9.70 -11.19
N ASN A 51 5.52 10.71 -10.55
CA ASN A 51 5.37 12.03 -11.15
C ASN A 51 6.75 12.61 -11.56
N SER A 52 7.76 12.46 -10.70
CA SER A 52 9.12 12.92 -10.99
C SER A 52 9.74 12.28 -12.24
N PHE A 53 9.33 11.06 -12.59
CA PHE A 53 9.78 10.38 -13.82
C PHE A 53 8.91 10.67 -15.06
N LYS A 54 7.70 11.19 -14.88
CA LYS A 54 6.77 11.54 -15.98
C LYS A 54 6.92 12.98 -16.47
N ILE A 55 7.53 13.85 -15.67
CA ILE A 55 7.69 15.29 -15.98
C ILE A 55 8.90 15.54 -16.91
N PHE A 56 9.66 14.51 -17.29
CA PHE A 56 10.72 14.57 -18.30
C PHE A 56 10.21 14.25 -19.70
#